data_AF-A0A523THB7-F1
#
_entry.id   AF-A0A523THB7-F1
#
_cell.length_a   1.000
_cell.length_b   1.000
_cell.length_c   1.000
_cell.angle_alpha   90.00
_cell.angle_beta   90.00
_cell.angle_gamma   90.00
#
_symmetry.space_group_name_H-M   'P 1'
#
loop_
_entity.id
_entity.type
_entity.pdbx_description
1 polymer ?
#
loop_
_entity_poly.entity_id
_entity_poly.type
_entity_poly.pdbx_seq_one_letter_code
_entity_poly.pdbx_strand_id
1 'polypeptide(L)'
;MSSFARVTPVSNPTIMISDQVQRIDLRDIAYGQAVRGEYGPAVQRAVGTMLPDKYPLSAAQKDVVDHMASIEVTPASGVVAPISQDPAILADHVKALATF
;
A
#
# COMPACT_ATOMS: atom_id res chain seq x y z
N MET A 1 -6.17 -20.36 -15.80
CA MET A 1 -7.13 -19.26 -16.03
C MET A 1 -7.28 -18.49 -14.74
N SER A 2 -6.91 -17.20 -14.71
CA SER A 2 -6.96 -16.37 -13.51
C SER A 2 -8.40 -16.25 -12.96
N SER A 3 -8.56 -16.40 -11.65
CA SER A 3 -9.82 -16.34 -10.89
C SER A 3 -10.72 -15.14 -11.26
N PHE A 4 -10.12 -14.02 -11.66
CA PHE A 4 -10.82 -12.78 -11.98
C PHE A 4 -11.61 -12.78 -13.30
N ALA A 5 -11.40 -13.75 -14.19
CA ALA A 5 -12.13 -13.82 -15.48
C ALA A 5 -13.63 -14.11 -15.33
N ARG A 6 -14.09 -14.45 -14.12
CA ARG A 6 -15.50 -14.74 -13.81
C ARG A 6 -16.29 -13.53 -13.30
N VAL A 7 -15.64 -12.38 -13.14
CA VAL A 7 -16.29 -11.13 -12.71
C VAL A 7 -16.65 -10.30 -13.93
N THR A 8 -17.88 -9.80 -13.99
CA THR A 8 -18.33 -8.90 -15.06
C THR A 8 -17.57 -7.58 -14.96
N PRO A 9 -16.82 -7.18 -16.00
CA PRO A 9 -16.16 -5.88 -16.00
C PRO A 9 -17.20 -4.76 -16.12
N VAL A 10 -16.99 -3.68 -15.37
CA VAL A 10 -17.77 -2.45 -15.45
C VAL A 10 -16.83 -1.28 -15.75
N SER A 11 -17.28 -0.32 -16.55
CA SER A 11 -16.49 0.86 -16.90
C SER A 11 -16.38 1.87 -15.75
N ASN A 12 -17.37 1.88 -14.86
CA ASN A 12 -17.40 2.72 -13.67
C ASN A 12 -17.64 1.86 -12.42
N PRO A 13 -17.12 2.25 -11.25
CA PRO A 13 -17.43 1.59 -9.99
C PRO A 13 -18.93 1.54 -9.72
N THR A 14 -19.38 0.53 -8.98
CA THR A 14 -20.79 0.36 -8.58
C THR A 14 -21.22 1.34 -7.48
N ILE A 15 -20.28 2.14 -6.97
CA ILE A 15 -20.50 3.25 -6.04
C ILE A 15 -20.24 4.57 -6.75
N MET A 16 -20.99 5.61 -6.39
CA MET A 16 -20.78 6.96 -6.94
C MET A 16 -19.47 7.55 -6.43
N ILE A 17 -18.61 7.98 -7.36
CA ILE A 17 -17.43 8.80 -7.07
C ILE A 17 -17.70 10.21 -7.60
N SER A 18 -17.67 11.21 -6.72
CA SER A 18 -17.84 12.61 -7.10
C SER A 18 -16.50 13.31 -7.31
N ASP A 19 -16.55 14.55 -7.80
CA ASP A 19 -15.42 15.46 -7.92
C ASP A 19 -14.99 16.11 -6.59
N GLN A 20 -15.68 15.81 -5.49
CA GLN A 20 -15.45 16.41 -4.16
C GLN A 20 -14.47 15.62 -3.29
N VAL A 21 -13.63 14.76 -3.87
CA VAL A 21 -12.66 13.95 -3.11
C VAL A 21 -11.51 14.83 -2.63
N GLN A 22 -11.39 14.98 -1.32
CA GLN A 22 -10.32 15.75 -0.68
C GLN A 22 -9.12 14.86 -0.36
N ARG A 23 -7.91 15.40 -0.55
CA ARG A 23 -6.69 14.78 -0.03
C ARG A 23 -6.69 14.92 1.49
N ILE A 24 -6.35 13.85 2.19
CA ILE A 24 -6.15 13.86 3.64
C ILE A 24 -4.66 13.73 3.96
N ASP A 25 -4.22 14.37 5.04
CA ASP A 25 -2.87 14.16 5.57
C ASP A 25 -2.80 12.75 6.19
N LEU A 26 -1.67 12.06 6.00
CA LEU A 26 -1.44 10.76 6.62
C LEU A 26 -1.57 10.84 8.15
N ARG A 27 -1.26 12.00 8.74
CA ARG A 27 -1.45 12.30 10.15
C ARG A 27 -2.92 12.23 10.56
N ASP A 28 -3.87 12.50 9.69
CA ASP A 28 -5.28 12.60 10.04
C ASP A 28 -6.03 11.28 9.91
N ILE A 29 -5.35 10.21 9.48
CA ILE A 29 -5.89 8.85 9.59
C ILE A 29 -5.96 8.41 11.06
N ALA A 30 -6.81 7.44 11.37
CA ALA A 30 -7.02 6.96 12.74
C ALA A 30 -5.73 6.59 13.49
N TYR A 31 -4.78 5.91 12.82
CA TYR A 31 -3.49 5.58 13.43
C TYR A 31 -2.60 6.80 13.67
N GLY A 32 -2.59 7.77 12.75
CA GLY A 32 -1.86 9.03 12.91
C GLY A 32 -2.39 9.85 14.09
N GLN A 33 -3.71 9.91 14.24
CA GLN A 33 -4.39 10.55 15.38
C GLN A 33 -4.13 9.82 16.70
N ALA A 34 -4.20 8.49 16.70
CA ALA A 34 -3.90 7.66 17.87
C ALA A 34 -2.48 7.89 18.41
N VAL A 35 -1.47 7.97 17.53
CA VAL A 35 -0.06 8.22 17.91
C VAL A 35 0.11 9.59 18.57
N ARG A 36 -0.66 10.60 18.12
CA ARG A 36 -0.65 11.94 18.72
C ARG A 36 -1.47 12.08 20.00
N GLY A 37 -2.22 11.05 20.37
CA GLY A 37 -3.02 11.04 21.59
C GLY A 37 -4.39 11.69 21.46
N GLU A 38 -4.89 11.91 20.24
CA GLU A 38 -6.23 12.48 19.99
C GLU A 38 -7.37 11.62 20.59
N TYR A 39 -7.11 10.31 20.80
CA TYR A 39 -8.03 9.38 21.45
C TYR A 39 -7.68 9.10 22.93
N GLY A 40 -6.82 9.92 23.52
CA GLY A 40 -6.44 9.85 24.92
C GLY A 40 -5.25 8.92 25.22
N PRO A 41 -4.75 8.97 26.47
CA PRO A 41 -3.46 8.40 26.86
C PRO A 41 -3.42 6.86 26.89
N ALA A 42 -4.58 6.20 26.98
CA ALA A 42 -4.63 4.74 26.88
C ALA A 42 -4.35 4.28 25.44
N VAL A 43 -5.01 4.89 24.47
CA VAL A 43 -4.84 4.58 23.04
C VAL A 43 -3.45 4.98 22.56
N GLN A 44 -2.94 6.15 22.99
CA GLN A 44 -1.60 6.60 22.63
C GLN A 44 -0.50 5.62 23.07
N ARG A 45 -0.61 5.06 24.28
CA ARG A 45 0.35 4.05 24.75
C ARG A 45 0.21 2.71 24.02
N ALA A 46 -1.03 2.36 23.69
CA ALA A 46 -1.34 1.11 23.01
C ALA A 46 -0.88 1.11 21.55
N VAL A 47 -1.04 2.21 20.80
CA VAL A 47 -0.81 2.20 19.33
C VAL A 47 0.65 1.93 18.95
N GLY A 48 1.62 2.26 19.80
CA GLY A 48 3.04 1.95 19.57
C GLY A 48 3.48 0.55 20.02
N THR A 49 2.61 -0.20 20.70
CA THR A 49 2.93 -1.55 21.25
C THR A 49 1.95 -2.62 20.78
N MET A 50 0.78 -2.23 20.26
CA MET A 50 -0.19 -3.11 19.63
C MET A 50 0.20 -3.33 18.19
N LEU A 51 0.44 -4.60 17.83
CA LEU A 51 0.64 -5.15 16.48
C LEU A 51 1.45 -4.25 15.52
N PRO A 52 2.67 -4.65 15.14
CA PRO A 52 3.12 -6.05 15.13
C PRO A 52 3.76 -6.55 16.44
N ASP A 53 4.13 -5.67 17.37
CA ASP A 53 5.08 -6.02 18.44
C ASP A 53 4.52 -6.89 19.58
N LYS A 54 3.21 -7.17 19.56
CA LYS A 54 2.54 -7.97 20.59
C LYS A 54 2.94 -9.45 20.57
N TYR A 55 3.34 -9.97 19.42
CA TYR A 55 3.72 -11.38 19.25
C TYR A 55 5.11 -11.47 18.62
N PRO A 56 6.02 -12.34 19.12
CA PRO A 56 7.40 -12.39 18.63
C PRO A 56 7.53 -12.60 17.11
N LEU A 57 6.63 -13.41 16.53
CA LEU A 57 6.62 -13.62 15.09
C LEU A 57 6.27 -12.34 14.31
N SER A 58 5.27 -11.60 14.78
CA SER A 58 4.85 -10.34 14.17
C SER A 58 5.90 -9.25 14.38
N ALA A 59 6.57 -9.21 15.53
CA ALA A 59 7.71 -8.32 15.77
C ALA A 59 8.86 -8.61 14.78
N ALA A 60 9.24 -9.87 14.59
CA ALA A 60 10.26 -10.25 13.62
C ALA A 60 9.87 -9.88 12.17
N GLN A 61 8.58 -9.98 11.82
CA GLN A 61 8.08 -9.50 10.53
C GLN A 61 8.16 -7.98 10.40
N LYS A 62 7.91 -7.24 11.48
CA LYS A 62 8.05 -5.78 11.52
C LYS A 62 9.47 -5.34 11.18
N ASP A 63 10.48 -5.99 11.75
CA ASP A 63 11.88 -5.64 11.51
C ASP A 63 12.22 -5.68 10.01
N VAL A 64 11.70 -6.67 9.28
CA VAL A 64 11.86 -6.76 7.83
C VAL A 64 11.13 -5.64 7.10
N VAL A 65 9.88 -5.36 7.49
CA VAL A 65 9.08 -4.28 6.88
C VAL A 65 9.72 -2.92 7.11
N ASP A 66 10.18 -2.63 8.33
CA ASP A 66 10.85 -1.38 8.68
C ASP A 66 12.16 -1.22 7.90
N HIS A 67 12.94 -2.30 7.75
CA HIS A 67 14.12 -2.30 6.90
C HIS A 67 13.77 -1.99 5.43
N MET A 68 12.76 -2.65 4.86
CA MET A 68 12.29 -2.36 3.50
C MET A 68 11.80 -0.92 3.34
N ALA A 69 11.12 -0.36 4.35
CA ALA A 69 10.62 1.01 4.32
C ALA A 69 11.74 2.07 4.30
N SER A 70 12.95 1.70 4.73
CA SER A 70 14.13 2.57 4.66
C SER A 70 14.83 2.59 3.30
N ILE A 71 14.40 1.75 2.35
CA ILE A 71 14.96 1.74 1.00
C ILE A 71 14.57 3.03 0.30
N GLU A 72 15.56 3.83 -0.07
CA GLU A 72 15.34 5.07 -0.79
C GLU A 72 14.78 4.82 -2.19
N VAL A 73 13.86 5.69 -2.62
CA VAL A 73 13.37 5.68 -4.00
C VAL A 73 14.53 6.02 -4.92
N THR A 74 14.96 5.02 -5.70
CA THR A 74 16.00 5.23 -6.71
C THR A 74 15.45 6.12 -7.83
N PRO A 75 16.20 7.14 -8.31
CA PRO A 75 15.76 7.96 -9.41
C PRO A 75 15.53 7.11 -10.67
N ALA A 76 14.58 7.52 -11.50
CA ALA A 76 14.34 6.87 -12.78
C ALA A 76 15.63 6.85 -13.62
N SER A 77 15.95 5.69 -14.19
CA SER A 77 17.07 5.54 -15.11
C SER A 77 16.82 6.40 -16.36
N GLY A 78 17.85 7.09 -16.84
CA GLY A 78 17.82 7.79 -18.13
C GLY A 78 17.86 6.84 -19.34
N VAL A 79 18.09 5.54 -19.12
CA VAL A 79 18.17 4.52 -20.16
C VAL A 79 16.87 3.72 -20.18
N VAL A 80 16.19 3.74 -21.33
CA VAL A 80 15.02 2.90 -21.58
C VAL A 80 15.49 1.47 -21.84
N ALA A 81 14.94 0.51 -21.10
CA ALA A 81 15.22 -0.90 -21.32
C ALA A 81 14.74 -1.34 -22.72
N PRO A 82 15.43 -2.29 -23.38
CA PRO A 82 15.05 -2.79 -24.71
C PRO A 82 13.86 -3.76 -24.63
N ILE A 83 12.75 -3.29 -24.06
CA ILE A 83 11.49 -4.01 -23.88
C ILE A 83 10.38 -3.33 -24.68
N SER A 84 9.29 -4.04 -24.93
CA SER A 84 8.10 -3.46 -25.56
C SER A 84 7.63 -2.23 -24.80
N GLN A 85 7.26 -1.18 -25.53
CA GLN A 85 6.66 0.04 -24.98
C GLN A 85 5.13 0.05 -25.13
N ASP A 86 4.53 -1.04 -25.61
CA ASP A 86 3.09 -1.21 -25.65
C ASP A 86 2.54 -1.36 -24.22
N PRO A 87 1.65 -0.45 -23.76
CA PRO A 87 1.09 -0.49 -22.41
C PRO A 87 0.38 -1.80 -22.08
N ALA A 88 -0.25 -2.46 -23.05
CA ALA A 88 -0.94 -3.73 -22.81
C ALA A 88 0.07 -4.84 -22.45
N ILE A 89 1.15 -4.93 -23.21
CA ILE A 89 2.23 -5.90 -22.97
C ILE A 89 2.94 -5.61 -21.64
N LEU A 90 3.21 -4.33 -21.35
CA LEU A 90 3.81 -3.93 -20.08
C LEU A 90 2.92 -4.26 -18.87
N ALA A 91 1.61 -4.04 -18.97
CA ALA A 91 0.68 -4.39 -17.91
C ALA A 91 0.67 -5.90 -17.62
N ASP A 92 0.75 -6.72 -18.67
CA ASP A 92 0.82 -8.17 -18.52
C ASP A 92 2.15 -8.63 -17.92
N HIS A 93 3.27 -8.02 -18.31
CA HIS A 93 4.57 -8.29 -17.69
C HIS A 93 4.59 -7.94 -16.20
N VAL A 94 4.04 -6.78 -15.81
CA VAL A 94 3.98 -6.36 -14.39
C VAL A 94 3.09 -7.32 -13.59
N LYS A 95 1.94 -7.72 -14.12
CA LYS A 95 1.06 -8.70 -13.46
C LYS A 95 1.73 -10.07 -13.33
N ALA A 96 2.37 -10.54 -14.39
CA ALA A 96 3.09 -11.80 -14.39
C ALA A 96 4.20 -11.80 -13.33
N LEU A 97 5.01 -10.74 -13.28
CA LEU A 97 6.06 -10.56 -12.28
C LEU A 97 5.50 -10.56 -10.85
N ALA A 98 4.37 -9.90 -10.61
CA ALA A 98 3.73 -9.88 -9.29
C ALA A 98 3.18 -11.27 -8.85
N THR A 99 3.00 -12.20 -9.79
CA THR A 99 2.47 -13.55 -9.53
C THR A 99 3.48 -14.68 -9.76
N PHE A 100 4.73 -14.33 -10.09
CA PHE A 100 5.82 -15.27 -10.33
C PHE A 100 6.22 -15.98 -9.03
#